data_AF-A0A0C4WIV7-F1
#
_entry.id   AF-A0A0C4WIV7-F1
#
_cell.length_a   1.000
_cell.length_b   1.000
_cell.length_c   1.000
_cell.angle_alpha   90.00
_cell.angle_beta   90.00
_cell.angle_gamma   90.00
#
_symmetry.space_group_name_H-M   'P 1'
#
loop_
_entity.id
_entity.type
_entity.pdbx_description
1 polymer ?
#
loop_
_entity_poly.entity_id
_entity_poly.type
_entity_poly.pdbx_seq_one_letter_code
_entity_poly.pdbx_strand_id
1 'polypeptide(L)' 'MTEEDIKALKKEVSQKKRIATEWASQIHDLVEDRLFNDYDSLPELARQARQACLEWAEAKARLDATGAA' A
#
# COMPACT_ATOMS: atom_id res chain seq x y z
N MET A 1 12.41 15.63 15.71
CA MET A 1 11.85 15.59 14.35
C MET A 1 11.44 16.99 13.96
N THR A 2 11.89 17.47 12.80
CA THR A 2 11.54 18.81 12.30
C THR A 2 10.18 18.79 11.59
N GLU A 3 9.60 19.95 11.32
CA GLU A 3 8.38 20.05 10.49
C GLU A 3 8.61 19.50 9.07
N GLU A 4 9.82 19.65 8.53
CA GLU A 4 10.20 19.09 7.24
C GLU A 4 10.23 17.55 7.27
N ASP A 5 10.73 16.95 8.35
CA ASP A 5 10.71 15.50 8.55
C ASP A 5 9.27 14.97 8.66
N ILE A 6 8.39 15.66 9.41
CA ILE A 6 6.96 15.30 9.51
C ILE A 6 6.31 15.36 8.13
N LYS A 7 6.59 16.40 7.35
CA LYS A 7 6.06 16.57 5.99
C LYS A 7 6.52 15.45 5.06
N ALA A 8 7.79 15.05 5.16
CA ALA A 8 8.33 13.93 4.40
C ALA A 8 7.63 12.61 4.75
N LEU A 9 7.41 12.32 6.04
CA LEU A 9 6.68 11.13 6.49
C LEU A 9 5.22 11.13 6.02
N LYS A 10 4.52 12.28 6.07
CA LYS A 10 3.16 12.41 5.51
C LYS A 10 3.12 12.08 4.01
N LYS A 11 4.12 12.55 3.26
CA LYS A 11 4.25 12.24 1.82
C LYS A 11 4.51 10.75 1.61
N GLU A 12 5.40 10.14 2.39
CA GLU A 12 5.69 8.71 2.32
C GLU A 12 4.44 7.86 2.57
N VAL A 13 3.69 8.16 3.64
CA VAL A 13 2.42 7.47 3.96
C VAL A 13 1.44 7.57 2.80
N SER A 14 1.27 8.76 2.20
CA SER A 14 0.38 8.97 1.06
C SER A 14 0.80 8.15 -0.16
N GLN A 15 2.10 8.14 -0.47
CA GLN A 15 2.65 7.36 -1.58
C GLN A 15 2.45 5.86 -1.38
N LYS A 16 2.77 5.33 -0.19
CA LYS A 16 2.59 3.91 0.11
C LYS A 16 1.12 3.49 0.12
N LYS A 17 0.22 4.36 0.59
CA LYS A 17 -1.22 4.13 0.50
C LYS A 17 -1.67 3.97 -0.95
N ARG A 18 -1.20 4.85 -1.84
CA ARG A 18 -1.50 4.78 -3.27
C ARG A 18 -1.05 3.46 -3.87
N ILE A 19 0.18 3.02 -3.57
CA ILE A 19 0.71 1.73 -4.06
C ILE A 19 -0.15 0.56 -3.57
N ALA A 20 -0.55 0.55 -2.30
CA ALA A 20 -1.44 -0.49 -1.77
C ALA A 20 -2.81 -0.51 -2.49
N THR A 21 -3.38 0.67 -2.78
CA THR A 21 -4.61 0.78 -3.56
C THR A 21 -4.44 0.29 -5.01
N GLU A 22 -3.32 0.60 -5.66
CA GLU A 22 -3.03 0.12 -7.02
C GLU A 22 -2.95 -1.41 -7.10
N TRP A 23 -2.39 -2.08 -6.08
CA TRP A 23 -2.43 -3.54 -6.00
C TRP A 23 -3.84 -4.09 -5.79
N ALA A 24 -4.65 -3.42 -4.96
CA ALA A 24 -6.05 -3.80 -4.78
C ALA A 24 -6.85 -3.70 -6.09
N SER A 25 -6.62 -2.65 -6.90
CA SER A 25 -7.21 -2.52 -8.24
C SER A 25 -6.76 -3.63 -9.18
N GLN A 26 -5.48 -4.00 -9.20
CA GLN A 26 -5.01 -5.11 -10.04
C GLN A 26 -5.67 -6.46 -9.68
N ILE A 27 -5.87 -6.72 -8.38
CA ILE A 27 -6.59 -7.93 -7.93
C ILE A 27 -8.05 -7.87 -8.38
N HIS A 28 -8.70 -6.73 -8.20
CA HIS A 28 -10.08 -6.50 -8.64
C HIS A 28 -10.23 -6.79 -10.14
N ASP A 29 -9.38 -6.16 -10.97
CA ASP A 29 -9.43 -6.30 -12.42
C ASP A 29 -9.13 -7.74 -12.87
N LEU A 30 -8.22 -8.45 -12.19
CA LEU A 30 -7.98 -9.86 -12.49
C LEU A 30 -9.23 -10.70 -12.21
N VAL A 31 -9.83 -10.55 -11.02
CA VAL A 31 -11.00 -11.32 -10.61
C VAL A 31 -12.23 -11.01 -11.48
N GLU A 32 -12.43 -9.75 -11.87
CA GLU A 32 -13.58 -9.33 -12.69
C GLU A 32 -13.42 -9.74 -14.16
N ASP A 33 -12.25 -9.50 -14.76
CA ASP A 33 -12.12 -9.59 -16.22
C ASP A 33 -11.42 -10.86 -16.71
N ARG A 34 -10.54 -11.46 -15.91
CA ARG A 34 -9.56 -12.45 -16.41
C ARG A 34 -9.41 -13.70 -15.56
N LEU A 35 -10.31 -13.92 -14.58
CA LEU A 35 -10.18 -14.97 -13.57
C LEU A 35 -9.83 -16.34 -14.17
N PHE A 36 -10.62 -16.84 -15.13
CA PHE A 36 -10.41 -18.19 -15.67
C PHE A 36 -9.12 -18.33 -16.49
N ASN A 37 -8.53 -17.23 -16.95
CA ASN A 37 -7.31 -17.25 -17.77
C ASN A 37 -6.05 -16.97 -16.93
N ASP A 38 -6.16 -16.15 -15.88
CA ASP A 38 -5.02 -15.59 -15.15
C ASP A 38 -5.02 -15.96 -13.64
N TYR A 39 -5.89 -16.86 -13.17
CA TYR A 39 -6.06 -17.18 -11.74
C TYR A 39 -4.76 -17.57 -11.03
N ASP A 40 -3.81 -18.19 -11.73
CA ASP A 40 -2.51 -18.59 -11.17
C ASP A 40 -1.68 -17.40 -10.66
N SER A 41 -1.98 -16.18 -11.13
CA SER A 41 -1.30 -14.95 -10.67
C SER A 41 -1.87 -14.39 -9.37
N LEU A 42 -3.06 -14.83 -8.93
CA LEU A 42 -3.72 -14.33 -7.73
C LEU A 42 -2.86 -14.43 -6.45
N PRO A 43 -2.16 -15.55 -6.17
CA PRO A 43 -1.34 -15.66 -4.97
C PRO A 43 -0.23 -14.61 -4.91
N GLU A 44 0.43 -14.33 -6.05
CA GLU A 44 1.50 -13.34 -6.11
C GLU A 44 0.94 -11.91 -5.98
N LEU A 45 -0.17 -11.59 -6.66
CA LEU A 45 -0.82 -10.29 -6.50
C LEU A 45 -1.27 -10.06 -5.05
N ALA A 46 -1.85 -11.07 -4.40
CA ALA A 46 -2.23 -11.01 -2.99
C ALA A 46 -1.02 -10.79 -2.08
N ARG A 47 0.12 -11.46 -2.37
CA ARG A 47 1.37 -11.27 -1.63
C ARG A 47 1.88 -9.84 -1.76
N GLN A 48 1.87 -9.27 -2.97
CA GLN A 48 2.29 -7.89 -3.23
C GLN A 48 1.38 -6.87 -2.56
N ALA A 49 0.06 -7.05 -2.65
CA ALA A 49 -0.91 -6.21 -1.97
C ALA A 49 -0.68 -6.22 -0.44
N ARG A 50 -0.48 -7.41 0.15
CA ARG A 50 -0.16 -7.55 1.57
C ARG A 50 1.14 -6.83 1.92
N GLN A 51 2.19 -6.98 1.12
CA GLN A 51 3.47 -6.32 1.35
C GLN A 51 3.33 -4.79 1.32
N ALA A 52 2.62 -4.24 0.32
CA ALA A 52 2.36 -2.81 0.23
C ALA A 52 1.56 -2.28 1.44
N CYS A 53 0.58 -3.03 1.92
CA CYS A 53 -0.16 -2.70 3.14
C CYS A 53 0.74 -2.69 4.39
N LEU A 54 1.65 -3.65 4.52
CA LEU A 54 2.61 -3.69 5.64
C LEU A 54 3.55 -2.48 5.61
N GLU A 55 4.09 -2.14 4.44
CA GLU A 55 4.96 -0.98 4.29
C GLU A 55 4.22 0.33 4.59
N TRP A 56 2.98 0.45 4.13
CA TRP A 56 2.14 1.60 4.48
C TRP A 56 1.90 1.67 5.99
N ALA A 57 1.59 0.54 6.63
CA ALA A 57 1.36 0.47 8.07
C ALA A 57 2.62 0.85 8.86
N GLU A 58 3.80 0.41 8.42
CA GLU A 58 5.08 0.79 9.01
C GLU A 58 5.33 2.30 8.90
N ALA A 59 5.15 2.88 7.70
CA ALA A 59 5.30 4.33 7.50
C ALA A 59 4.28 5.13 8.33
N LYS A 60 3.04 4.63 8.44
CA LYS A 60 1.99 5.26 9.25
C LYS A 60 2.35 5.21 10.73
N ALA A 61 2.85 4.08 11.23
CA ALA A 61 3.31 3.96 12.61
C ALA A 61 4.48 4.91 12.90
N ARG A 62 5.42 5.08 11.96
CA ARG A 62 6.50 6.07 12.06
C ARG A 62 5.96 7.50 12.16
N LEU A 63 4.96 7.86 11.37
CA LEU A 63 4.30 9.17 11.42
C LEU A 63 3.49 9.37 12.72
N ASP A 64 2.84 8.33 13.22
CA ASP A 64 2.02 8.43 14.44
C ASP A 64 2.87 8.57 15.70
N ALA A 65 4.04 7.93 15.72
CA ALA A 65 5.02 8.07 16.78
C ALA A 65 5.55 9.51 16.97
N THR A 66 5.26 10.41 16.01
CA THR A 66 5.68 11.81 16.03
C THR A 66 4.65 12.71 16.71
N GLY A 67 3.49 12.17 17.09
CA GLY A 67 2.37 12.92 17.67
C GLY A 67 1.63 13.83 16.67
N ALA A 68 1.94 13.72 15.37
CA ALA A 68 1.24 14.46 14.34
C ALA A 68 -0.04 13.70 13.93
N ALA A 69 -1.18 14.10 14.50
CA ALA A 69 -2.50 13.61 14.10
C ALA A 69 -2.86 14.03 12.66
#